data_AF-A0A7J5YKW4-F1
#
_entry.id   AF-A0A7J5YKW4-F1
#
_cell.length_a   1.000
_cell.length_b   1.000
_cell.length_c   1.000
_cell.angle_alpha   90.00
_cell.angle_beta   90.00
_cell.angle_gamma   90.00
#
_symmetry.space_group_name_H-M   'P 1'
#
loop_
_entity.id
_entity.type
_entity.pdbx_description
1 polymer ?
#
loop_
_entity_poly.entity_id
_entity_poly.type
_entity_poly.pdbx_seq_one_letter_code
_entity_poly.pdbx_strand_id
1 'polypeptide(L)'
;MTIAHCAEVAADNWTIRLKRQTQENKWEEVMSVDEESTSCYCLLETQRCHVLLEHPGRYALVGEPLNQEAAKRLRLAVFGSPDSNNSLGFTLRVYCVDDTPHAFQEVAVGERSRGGRLLEEPKMMLFRGNTFSLQVSIQDVPQLLWSIKPFTTCQEFSFSQVWASSQRPLQCAFSLERYSHSSPQLSCKISVRQVKGEEQILQVYTSVVENEKGVVPFFTQSDCTITSQTGSRAFKIPLSIRQRISATFDTANAKGKDWQLLAQKLHIDRNLCYFACQESPSSVILSLWEAQHQDSGDLDSLASALEEIGKVQSPRTATHGCSREERDSEFTPLG
;
A
#
# COMPACT_ATOMS: atom_id res chain seq x y z
N MET A 1 6.18 -6.78 -12.07
CA MET A 1 6.95 -6.44 -10.84
C MET A 1 6.05 -5.64 -9.92
N THR A 2 6.08 -5.86 -8.61
CA THR A 2 5.26 -5.09 -7.65
C THR A 2 6.19 -4.32 -6.72
N ILE A 3 5.98 -3.01 -6.60
CA ILE A 3 6.79 -2.10 -5.77
C ILE A 3 5.90 -1.51 -4.68
N ALA A 4 6.27 -1.65 -3.41
CA ALA A 4 5.60 -0.92 -2.32
C ALA A 4 6.06 0.54 -2.29
N HIS A 5 5.15 1.47 -2.01
CA HIS A 5 5.46 2.89 -1.85
C HIS A 5 4.76 3.46 -0.62
N CYS A 6 5.24 4.61 -0.14
CA CYS A 6 4.65 5.31 1.00
C CYS A 6 3.81 6.54 0.61
N ALA A 7 3.80 6.96 -0.65
CA ALA A 7 3.01 8.12 -1.09
C ALA A 7 1.52 7.94 -0.80
N GLU A 8 0.85 9.00 -0.33
CA GLU A 8 -0.60 9.09 -0.27
C GLU A 8 -1.11 9.50 -1.65
N VAL A 9 -1.71 8.55 -2.36
CA VAL A 9 -2.11 8.73 -3.77
C VAL A 9 -3.45 9.47 -3.80
N ALA A 10 -3.38 10.79 -3.74
CA ALA A 10 -4.48 11.68 -4.09
C ALA A 10 -4.21 12.30 -5.46
N ALA A 11 -5.27 12.45 -6.26
CA ALA A 11 -5.17 13.16 -7.54
C ALA A 11 -4.52 14.53 -7.34
N ASP A 12 -3.68 14.93 -8.29
CA ASP A 12 -3.06 16.26 -8.41
C ASP A 12 -1.97 16.64 -7.38
N ASN A 13 -1.64 15.75 -6.43
CA ASN A 13 -0.63 16.04 -5.40
C ASN A 13 0.78 15.55 -5.76
N TRP A 14 0.88 14.53 -6.60
CA TRP A 14 2.13 13.86 -6.93
C TRP A 14 2.28 13.69 -8.44
N THR A 15 3.48 13.93 -8.95
CA THR A 15 3.93 13.36 -10.21
C THR A 15 4.75 12.12 -9.90
N ILE A 16 4.26 10.95 -10.28
CA ILE A 16 4.93 9.68 -10.01
C ILE A 16 5.56 9.17 -11.30
N ARG A 17 6.87 8.91 -11.26
CA ARG A 17 7.64 8.47 -12.42
C ARG A 17 8.39 7.18 -12.13
N LEU A 18 8.46 6.32 -13.13
CA LEU A 18 9.28 5.13 -13.12
C LEU A 18 10.64 5.48 -13.72
N LYS A 19 11.71 5.27 -12.95
CA LYS A 19 13.09 5.42 -13.41
C LYS A 19 13.78 4.07 -13.52
N ARG A 20 14.67 3.92 -14.51
CA ARG A 20 15.53 2.76 -14.71
C ARG A 20 16.98 3.14 -14.53
N GLN A 21 17.76 2.26 -13.92
CA GLN A 21 19.21 2.43 -13.85
C GLN A 21 19.86 1.79 -15.09
N THR A 22 20.63 2.58 -15.85
CA THR A 22 21.39 2.12 -17.00
C THR A 22 22.65 1.37 -16.58
N GLN A 23 23.33 0.73 -17.54
CA GLN A 23 24.61 0.04 -17.30
C GLN A 23 25.71 0.99 -16.79
N GLU A 24 25.60 2.29 -17.10
CA GLU A 24 26.51 3.34 -16.61
C GLU A 24 26.16 3.85 -15.20
N ASN A 25 25.28 3.16 -14.46
CA ASN A 25 24.74 3.58 -13.16
C ASN A 25 23.98 4.93 -13.16
N LYS A 26 23.55 5.42 -14.33
CA LYS A 26 22.72 6.63 -14.44
C LYS A 26 21.24 6.26 -14.36
N TRP A 27 20.45 7.12 -13.71
CA TRP A 27 18.99 6.98 -13.67
C TRP A 27 18.37 7.75 -14.82
N GLU A 28 17.58 7.05 -15.63
CA GLU A 28 16.79 7.64 -16.72
C GLU A 28 15.30 7.44 -16.45
N GLU A 29 14.50 8.37 -16.95
CA GLU A 29 13.05 8.27 -16.88
C GLU A 29 12.52 7.32 -17.94
N VAL A 30 11.66 6.39 -17.52
CA VAL A 30 11.03 5.41 -18.42
C VAL A 30 9.62 5.86 -18.77
N MET A 31 8.85 6.28 -17.77
CA MET A 31 7.50 6.80 -17.94
C MET A 31 7.05 7.62 -16.73
N SER A 32 6.09 8.53 -16.96
CA SER A 32 5.23 9.09 -15.93
C SER A 32 3.96 8.25 -15.79
N VAL A 33 3.49 7.98 -14.57
CA VAL A 33 2.29 7.15 -14.31
C VAL A 33 1.02 7.79 -14.88
N ASP A 34 1.00 9.11 -15.00
CA ASP A 34 -0.15 9.87 -15.52
C ASP A 34 -0.13 10.02 -17.05
N GLU A 35 0.93 9.54 -17.72
CA GLU A 35 1.09 9.63 -19.17
C GLU A 35 0.85 8.28 -19.85
N GLU A 36 0.28 8.31 -21.04
CA GLU A 36 0.14 7.13 -21.89
C GLU A 36 1.50 6.68 -22.42
N SER A 37 1.78 5.38 -22.34
CA SER A 37 3.02 4.77 -22.81
C SER A 37 2.74 3.39 -23.39
N THR A 38 3.46 3.03 -24.45
CA THR A 38 3.39 1.69 -25.07
C THR A 38 4.51 0.76 -24.61
N SER A 39 5.54 1.27 -23.93
CA SER A 39 6.74 0.49 -23.54
C SER A 39 6.61 -0.20 -22.18
N CYS A 40 5.75 0.33 -21.31
CA CYS A 40 5.50 -0.21 -19.98
C CYS A 40 4.17 0.31 -19.44
N TYR A 41 3.66 -0.38 -18.42
CA TYR A 41 2.40 -0.03 -17.76
C TYR A 41 2.59 -0.01 -16.25
N CYS A 42 2.08 1.04 -15.60
CA CYS A 42 2.07 1.18 -14.15
C CYS A 42 0.63 1.25 -13.63
N LEU A 43 0.26 0.29 -12.79
CA LEU A 43 -0.97 0.32 -12.01
C LEU A 43 -0.65 0.80 -10.61
N LEU A 44 -0.92 2.07 -10.34
CA LEU A 44 -0.70 2.68 -9.04
C LEU A 44 -1.92 2.47 -8.14
N GLU A 45 -1.72 1.75 -7.04
CA GLU A 45 -2.71 1.54 -5.99
C GLU A 45 -2.38 2.39 -4.75
N THR A 46 -3.13 2.17 -3.67
CA THR A 46 -2.93 2.90 -2.42
C THR A 46 -1.57 2.60 -1.79
N GLN A 47 -1.08 1.36 -1.75
CA GLN A 47 0.18 0.97 -1.07
C GLN A 47 1.24 0.39 -2.00
N ARG A 48 0.86 0.06 -3.24
CA ARG A 48 1.67 -0.71 -4.18
C ARG A 48 1.52 -0.14 -5.58
N CYS A 49 2.54 -0.38 -6.39
CA CYS A 49 2.51 -0.13 -7.82
C CYS A 49 2.88 -1.42 -8.55
N HIS A 50 1.98 -1.90 -9.41
CA HIS A 50 2.25 -3.03 -10.29
C HIS A 50 2.76 -2.52 -11.62
N VAL A 51 3.98 -2.92 -11.97
CA VAL A 51 4.69 -2.49 -13.18
C VAL A 51 4.84 -3.67 -14.13
N LEU A 52 4.33 -3.53 -15.34
CA LEU A 52 4.63 -4.41 -16.47
C LEU A 52 5.82 -3.88 -17.24
N LEU A 53 6.80 -4.75 -17.43
CA LEU A 53 8.09 -4.44 -18.03
C LEU A 53 8.43 -5.53 -19.03
N GLU A 54 8.97 -5.15 -20.18
CA GLU A 54 9.49 -6.09 -21.17
C GLU A 54 10.85 -6.67 -20.77
N HIS A 55 11.68 -5.87 -20.08
CA HIS A 55 13.06 -6.20 -19.78
C HIS A 55 13.32 -6.20 -18.26
N PRO A 56 14.08 -7.17 -17.74
CA PRO A 56 14.55 -7.14 -16.36
C PRO A 56 15.59 -6.04 -16.17
N GLY A 57 15.67 -5.49 -14.96
CA GLY A 57 16.59 -4.40 -14.65
C GLY A 57 16.39 -3.84 -13.26
N ARG A 58 17.05 -2.71 -12.98
CA ARG A 58 16.89 -1.95 -11.74
C ARG A 58 15.96 -0.79 -11.99
N TYR A 59 14.88 -0.75 -11.24
CA TYR A 59 13.82 0.24 -11.38
C TYR A 59 13.52 0.86 -10.03
N ALA A 60 13.13 2.13 -10.05
CA ALA A 60 12.68 2.85 -8.87
C ALA A 60 11.44 3.68 -9.22
N LEU A 61 10.46 3.65 -8.32
CA LEU A 61 9.32 4.56 -8.38
C LEU A 61 9.68 5.84 -7.62
N VAL A 62 9.58 6.99 -8.27
CA VAL A 62 9.95 8.29 -7.70
C VAL A 62 8.74 9.21 -7.74
N GLY A 63 8.33 9.72 -6.59
CA GLY A 63 7.28 10.72 -6.47
C GLY A 63 7.89 12.12 -6.30
N GLU A 64 7.45 13.06 -7.13
CA GLU A 64 7.75 14.48 -6.98
C GLU A 64 6.46 15.21 -6.53
N PRO A 65 6.48 15.96 -5.42
CA PRO A 65 5.29 16.66 -4.95
C PRO A 65 4.97 17.85 -5.85
N LEU A 66 3.71 17.99 -6.24
CA LEU A 66 3.22 19.13 -7.04
C LEU A 66 2.78 20.31 -6.19
N ASN A 67 2.37 20.05 -4.94
CA ASN A 67 1.87 21.05 -4.01
C ASN A 67 2.19 20.65 -2.55
N GLN A 68 1.84 21.51 -1.58
CA GLN A 68 2.09 21.27 -0.15
C GLN A 68 1.10 20.28 0.49
N GLU A 69 0.04 19.89 -0.22
CA GLU A 69 -0.93 18.87 0.21
C GLU A 69 -0.43 17.45 -0.06
N ALA A 70 0.63 17.30 -0.86
CA ALA A 70 1.33 16.05 -1.04
C ALA A 70 1.76 15.47 0.32
N ALA A 71 1.33 14.24 0.61
CA ALA A 71 1.65 13.57 1.85
C ALA A 71 2.25 12.20 1.59
N LYS A 72 3.13 11.77 2.47
CA LYS A 72 3.59 10.38 2.55
C LYS A 72 3.20 9.78 3.88
N ARG A 73 2.96 8.49 3.88
CA ARG A 73 2.64 7.70 5.07
C ARG A 73 3.92 7.29 5.77
N LEU A 74 3.95 7.54 7.07
CA LEU A 74 4.99 7.02 7.94
C LEU A 74 4.39 5.93 8.83
N ARG A 75 5.17 4.90 9.11
CA ARG A 75 4.89 3.90 10.13
C ARG A 75 5.70 4.22 11.38
N LEU A 76 4.98 4.41 12.48
CA LEU A 76 5.52 4.77 13.78
C LEU A 76 5.55 3.55 14.67
N ALA A 77 6.68 3.28 15.32
CA ALA A 77 6.80 2.16 16.25
C ALA A 77 7.70 2.49 17.43
N VAL A 78 7.37 1.94 18.60
CA VAL A 78 8.18 2.07 19.81
C VAL A 78 8.68 0.70 20.22
N PHE A 79 10.00 0.56 20.28
CA PHE A 79 10.68 -0.58 20.83
C PHE A 79 11.27 -0.25 22.19
N GLY A 80 11.33 -1.24 23.08
CA GLY A 80 11.95 -1.12 24.39
C GLY A 80 12.99 -2.20 24.61
N SER A 81 14.08 -1.87 25.28
CA SER A 81 14.98 -2.86 25.85
C SER A 81 15.55 -2.37 27.18
N PRO A 82 15.84 -3.28 28.13
CA PRO A 82 16.72 -2.96 29.25
C PRO A 82 18.07 -2.43 28.77
N ASP A 83 18.69 -1.55 29.55
CA ASP A 83 20.05 -1.08 29.28
C ASP A 83 21.05 -2.20 29.67
N SER A 84 21.99 -2.51 28.78
CA SER A 84 23.04 -3.51 29.04
C SER A 84 24.00 -3.08 30.14
N ASN A 85 24.18 -1.77 30.32
CA ASN A 85 25.17 -1.19 31.23
C ASN A 85 24.56 -0.74 32.56
N ASN A 86 23.23 -0.64 32.65
CA ASN A 86 22.51 -0.20 33.84
C ASN A 86 21.29 -1.09 34.12
N SER A 87 21.33 -1.87 35.20
CA SER A 87 20.22 -2.75 35.60
C SER A 87 18.92 -2.01 35.96
N LEU A 88 19.00 -0.71 36.27
CA LEU A 88 17.86 0.17 36.50
C LEU A 88 17.46 0.94 35.24
N GLY A 89 18.25 0.85 34.17
CA GLY A 89 18.07 1.55 32.91
C GLY A 89 17.12 0.82 31.95
N PHE A 90 16.33 1.58 31.22
CA PHE A 90 15.45 1.12 30.16
C PHE A 90 15.46 2.12 29.01
N THR A 91 15.65 1.67 27.78
CA THR A 91 15.68 2.55 26.61
C THR A 91 14.46 2.32 25.75
N LEU A 92 13.70 3.39 25.52
CA LEU A 92 12.67 3.45 24.49
C LEU A 92 13.29 3.95 23.19
N ARG A 93 13.04 3.27 22.08
CA ARG A 93 13.49 3.64 20.74
C ARG A 93 12.27 3.81 19.85
N VAL A 94 12.08 5.02 19.35
CA VAL A 94 10.95 5.40 18.51
C VAL A 94 11.43 5.50 17.07
N TYR A 95 10.81 4.75 16.18
CA TYR A 95 11.10 4.74 14.75
C TYR A 95 9.98 5.41 13.98
N CYS A 96 10.36 6.23 13.00
CA CYS A 96 9.47 6.87 12.04
C CYS A 96 9.96 6.50 10.64
N VAL A 97 9.43 5.43 10.05
CA VAL A 97 9.90 4.91 8.75
C VAL A 97 8.85 5.09 7.67
N ASP A 98 9.27 5.05 6.40
CA ASP A 98 8.32 4.99 5.28
C ASP A 98 7.36 3.80 5.48
N ASP A 99 6.07 4.01 5.28
CA ASP A 99 5.04 2.98 5.45
C ASP A 99 5.09 1.93 4.31
N THR A 100 6.16 1.14 4.32
CA THR A 100 6.38 0.02 3.41
C THR A 100 6.75 -1.23 4.20
N PRO A 101 6.40 -2.43 3.71
CA PRO A 101 6.71 -3.67 4.42
C PRO A 101 8.21 -3.84 4.68
N HIS A 102 9.05 -3.53 3.69
CA HIS A 102 10.50 -3.64 3.78
C HIS A 102 11.11 -2.71 4.84
N ALA A 103 10.72 -1.43 4.86
CA ALA A 103 11.29 -0.45 5.79
C ALA A 103 11.02 -0.84 7.25
N PHE A 104 9.81 -1.32 7.56
CA PHE A 104 9.49 -1.78 8.90
C PHE A 104 10.17 -3.10 9.26
N GLN A 105 10.28 -4.04 8.31
CA GLN A 105 10.99 -5.31 8.51
C GLN A 105 12.47 -5.11 8.84
N GLU A 106 13.13 -4.12 8.25
CA GLU A 106 14.52 -3.79 8.56
C GLU A 106 14.68 -3.33 10.02
N VAL A 107 13.83 -2.41 10.48
CA VAL A 107 13.80 -1.94 11.88
C VAL A 107 13.58 -3.10 12.84
N ALA A 108 12.61 -3.94 12.51
CA ALA A 108 12.23 -5.10 13.27
C ALA A 108 13.36 -6.12 13.48
N VAL A 109 14.06 -6.48 12.40
CA VAL A 109 15.21 -7.38 12.44
C VAL A 109 16.37 -6.74 13.21
N GLY A 110 16.60 -5.45 12.96
CA GLY A 110 17.60 -4.65 13.69
C GLY A 110 17.36 -4.65 15.19
N GLU A 111 16.14 -4.37 15.63
CA GLU A 111 15.79 -4.34 17.06
C GLU A 111 15.86 -5.72 17.71
N ARG A 112 15.49 -6.78 17.00
CA ARG A 112 15.69 -8.16 17.51
C ARG A 112 17.15 -8.43 17.85
N SER A 113 18.08 -8.01 16.99
CA SER A 113 19.53 -8.16 17.26
C SER A 113 20.02 -7.36 18.48
N ARG A 114 19.26 -6.31 18.87
CA ARG A 114 19.56 -5.40 19.98
C ARG A 114 18.75 -5.72 21.24
N GLY A 115 18.01 -6.84 21.25
CA GLY A 115 17.13 -7.22 22.37
C GLY A 115 15.90 -6.31 22.54
N GLY A 116 15.55 -5.54 21.49
CA GLY A 116 14.37 -4.71 21.45
C GLY A 116 13.09 -5.53 21.28
N ARG A 117 12.06 -5.18 22.06
CA ARG A 117 10.69 -5.68 21.91
C ARG A 117 9.77 -4.56 21.49
N LEU A 118 8.80 -4.86 20.63
CA LEU A 118 7.75 -3.92 20.27
C LEU A 118 6.82 -3.71 21.48
N LEU A 119 6.56 -2.46 21.84
CA LEU A 119 5.81 -2.11 23.06
C LEU A 119 4.35 -1.70 22.83
N GLU A 120 4.01 -1.36 21.59
CA GLU A 120 2.70 -0.85 21.15
C GLU A 120 2.51 -1.25 19.68
N GLU A 121 1.27 -1.40 19.24
CA GLU A 121 0.97 -1.61 17.82
C GLU A 121 1.46 -0.43 16.97
N PRO A 122 2.16 -0.67 15.83
CA PRO A 122 2.64 0.41 14.99
C PRO A 122 1.48 1.24 14.43
N LYS A 123 1.60 2.57 14.47
CA LYS A 123 0.57 3.49 13.95
C LYS A 123 1.02 4.16 12.67
N MET A 124 0.08 4.41 11.76
CA MET A 124 0.31 5.19 10.55
C MET A 124 0.07 6.69 10.84
N MET A 125 0.90 7.57 10.30
CA MET A 125 0.63 9.01 10.25
C MET A 125 0.89 9.56 8.84
N LEU A 126 0.14 10.57 8.42
CA LEU A 126 0.46 11.34 7.21
C LEU A 126 1.45 12.46 7.53
N PHE A 127 2.56 12.47 6.80
CA PHE A 127 3.56 13.52 6.84
C PHE A 127 3.45 14.35 5.56
N ARG A 128 3.07 15.63 5.68
CA ARG A 128 2.79 16.53 4.55
C ARG A 128 4.06 17.22 4.04
N GLY A 129 4.07 17.55 2.76
CA GLY A 129 5.09 18.29 2.03
C GLY A 129 5.15 19.79 2.36
N ASN A 130 4.74 20.19 3.56
CA ASN A 130 4.59 21.59 3.96
C ASN A 130 5.86 22.19 4.60
N THR A 131 7.01 21.50 4.48
CA THR A 131 8.34 21.89 4.97
C THR A 131 8.52 21.95 6.49
N PHE A 132 7.50 21.60 7.28
CA PHE A 132 7.58 21.57 8.74
C PHE A 132 8.25 20.30 9.27
N SER A 133 8.99 20.47 10.38
CA SER A 133 9.69 19.40 11.10
C SER A 133 8.76 18.38 11.76
N LEU A 134 9.30 17.20 12.05
CA LEU A 134 8.68 16.17 12.87
C LEU A 134 9.21 16.28 14.31
N GLN A 135 8.32 16.27 15.29
CA GLN A 135 8.65 16.30 16.72
C GLN A 135 8.22 14.98 17.36
N VAL A 136 9.14 14.35 18.08
CA VAL A 136 8.88 13.14 18.88
C VAL A 136 9.11 13.48 20.34
N SER A 137 8.09 13.31 21.17
CA SER A 137 8.15 13.61 22.60
C SER A 137 7.67 12.46 23.46
N ILE A 138 8.26 12.34 24.65
CA ILE A 138 7.82 11.46 25.71
C ILE A 138 7.06 12.25 26.76
N GLN A 139 5.88 11.76 27.13
CA GLN A 139 4.92 12.40 28.03
C GLN A 139 4.46 11.41 29.10
N ASP A 140 3.87 11.93 30.17
CA ASP A 140 3.24 11.15 31.25
C ASP A 140 4.17 10.11 31.91
N VAL A 141 5.48 10.37 31.96
CA VAL A 141 6.42 9.48 32.67
C VAL A 141 6.22 9.61 34.18
N PRO A 142 6.10 8.51 34.95
CA PRO A 142 5.88 8.56 36.39
C PRO A 142 7.13 9.06 37.12
N GLN A 143 7.24 10.37 37.29
CA GLN A 143 8.44 11.05 37.80
C GLN A 143 8.85 10.63 39.22
N LEU A 144 7.95 10.02 39.99
CA LEU A 144 8.23 9.45 41.32
C LEU A 144 9.01 8.13 41.25
N LEU A 145 8.95 7.43 40.12
CA LEU A 145 9.52 6.10 39.92
C LEU A 145 10.65 6.09 38.89
N TRP A 146 10.59 7.02 37.93
CA TRP A 146 11.44 7.06 36.76
C TRP A 146 12.04 8.45 36.56
N SER A 147 13.28 8.48 36.08
CA SER A 147 13.97 9.66 35.58
C SER A 147 14.34 9.49 34.11
N ILE A 148 14.39 10.57 33.34
CA ILE A 148 14.82 10.55 31.93
C ILE A 148 16.21 11.20 31.84
N LYS A 149 17.17 10.53 31.19
CA LYS A 149 18.55 11.00 31.04
C LYS A 149 18.99 10.94 29.57
N PRO A 150 19.46 12.04 28.96
CA PRO A 150 19.36 13.43 29.44
C PRO A 150 17.91 13.89 29.58
N PHE A 151 17.64 15.03 30.24
CA PHE A 151 16.29 15.60 30.43
C PHE A 151 15.59 16.06 29.13
N THR A 152 16.05 15.59 27.98
CA THR A 152 15.47 15.84 26.67
C THR A 152 14.23 14.98 26.48
N THR A 153 13.07 15.58 26.70
CA THR A 153 11.76 14.93 26.52
C THR A 153 11.18 15.11 25.12
N CYS A 154 11.82 15.92 24.27
CA CYS A 154 11.39 16.19 22.91
C CYS A 154 12.61 16.20 21.97
N GLN A 155 12.50 15.53 20.84
CA GLN A 155 13.49 15.49 19.77
C GLN A 155 12.82 15.94 18.47
N GLU A 156 13.51 16.77 17.69
CA GLU A 156 13.00 17.32 16.44
C GLU A 156 13.86 16.86 15.27
N PHE A 157 13.21 16.50 14.17
CA PHE A 157 13.81 16.09 12.91
C PHE A 157 13.39 17.05 11.80
N SER A 158 14.36 17.48 10.99
CA SER A 158 14.08 18.40 9.89
C SER A 158 13.17 17.74 8.86
N PHE A 159 12.40 18.57 8.15
CA PHE A 159 11.59 18.08 7.04
C PHE A 159 12.40 17.26 6.04
N SER A 160 13.62 17.67 5.68
CA SER A 160 14.46 16.95 4.73
C SER A 160 14.88 15.56 5.21
N GLN A 161 15.15 15.37 6.50
CA GLN A 161 15.50 14.07 7.08
C GLN A 161 14.32 13.09 7.01
N VAL A 162 13.10 13.60 7.22
CA VAL A 162 11.89 12.79 7.20
C VAL A 162 11.42 12.56 5.77
N TRP A 163 11.41 13.59 4.92
CA TRP A 163 10.83 13.58 3.58
C TRP A 163 11.66 12.74 2.60
N ALA A 164 12.98 12.93 2.58
CA ALA A 164 13.86 12.15 1.73
C ALA A 164 13.89 10.69 2.20
N SER A 165 13.75 9.74 1.27
CA SER A 165 13.92 8.32 1.59
C SER A 165 15.37 8.10 2.00
N SER A 166 15.58 7.89 3.29
CA SER A 166 16.90 7.74 3.90
C SER A 166 17.32 6.28 3.88
N GLN A 167 18.59 5.99 3.60
CA GLN A 167 19.14 4.63 3.69
C GLN A 167 19.12 4.06 5.12
N ARG A 168 18.85 4.90 6.13
CA ARG A 168 18.76 4.49 7.53
C ARG A 168 17.39 4.89 8.07
N PRO A 169 16.75 4.01 8.88
CA PRO A 169 15.48 4.33 9.49
C PRO A 169 15.65 5.52 10.46
N LEU A 170 14.77 6.51 10.35
CA LEU A 170 14.75 7.63 11.27
C LEU A 170 14.35 7.13 12.67
N GLN A 171 15.21 7.39 13.66
CA GLN A 171 14.97 6.95 15.03
C GLN A 171 15.37 8.02 16.04
N CYS A 172 14.68 8.04 17.18
CA CYS A 172 15.17 8.67 18.41
C CYS A 172 15.10 7.69 19.57
N ALA A 173 15.86 7.97 20.64
CA ALA A 173 15.85 7.18 21.85
C ALA A 173 15.63 8.04 23.09
N PHE A 174 14.86 7.51 24.04
CA PHE A 174 14.70 8.07 25.38
C PHE A 174 15.23 7.04 26.38
N SER A 175 16.26 7.41 27.13
CA SER A 175 16.81 6.55 28.19
C SER A 175 16.17 6.93 29.51
N LEU A 176 15.54 5.94 30.14
CA LEU A 176 14.88 6.06 31.42
C LEU A 176 15.65 5.26 32.47
N GLU A 177 15.65 5.75 33.71
CA GLU A 177 16.28 5.08 34.85
C GLU A 177 15.34 5.07 36.03
N ARG A 178 15.15 3.88 36.62
CA ARG A 178 14.35 3.67 37.82
C ARG A 178 15.10 4.11 39.07
N TYR A 179 14.39 4.66 40.05
CA TYR A 179 14.98 4.93 41.37
C TYR A 179 15.16 3.66 42.22
N SER A 180 14.39 2.60 41.95
CA SER A 180 14.50 1.33 42.67
C SER A 180 13.98 0.14 41.86
N HIS A 181 14.30 -1.07 42.29
CA HIS A 181 13.77 -2.31 41.69
C HIS A 181 12.32 -2.63 42.09
N SER A 182 11.71 -1.86 42.99
CA SER A 182 10.39 -2.17 43.56
C SER A 182 9.24 -2.01 42.56
N SER A 183 9.40 -1.14 41.55
CA SER A 183 8.41 -0.90 40.49
C SER A 183 8.96 -1.32 39.11
N PRO A 184 8.60 -2.51 38.62
CA PRO A 184 9.04 -2.96 37.29
C PRO A 184 8.24 -2.33 36.15
N GLN A 185 7.12 -1.67 36.43
CA GLN A 185 6.22 -1.15 35.41
C GLN A 185 6.62 0.24 34.91
N LEU A 186 6.55 0.42 33.59
CA LEU A 186 6.66 1.69 32.90
C LEU A 186 5.35 1.97 32.16
N SER A 187 4.79 3.15 32.39
CA SER A 187 3.62 3.68 31.68
C SER A 187 3.95 5.08 31.19
N CYS A 188 3.91 5.32 29.90
CA CYS A 188 4.15 6.65 29.32
C CYS A 188 3.48 6.80 27.96
N LYS A 189 3.40 8.03 27.44
CA LYS A 189 2.91 8.30 26.08
C LYS A 189 4.05 8.81 25.21
N ILE A 190 4.14 8.30 23.99
CA ILE A 190 5.00 8.85 22.95
C ILE A 190 4.11 9.61 21.97
N SER A 191 4.28 10.93 21.89
CA SER A 191 3.63 11.78 20.90
C SER A 191 4.59 12.01 19.74
N VAL A 192 4.13 11.68 18.54
CA VAL A 192 4.81 11.96 17.28
C VAL A 192 3.93 12.91 16.49
N ARG A 193 4.43 14.11 16.18
CA ARG A 193 3.65 15.15 15.50
C ARG A 193 4.46 15.88 14.46
N GLN A 194 3.84 16.18 13.32
CA GLN A 194 4.38 17.18 12.42
C GLN A 194 3.97 18.58 12.92
N VAL A 195 4.89 19.55 12.94
CA VAL A 195 4.55 20.92 13.32
C VAL A 195 3.47 21.45 12.37
N LYS A 196 2.32 21.88 12.91
CA LYS A 196 1.11 22.26 12.14
C LYS A 196 0.55 21.14 11.23
N GLY A 197 0.78 19.88 11.60
CA GLY A 197 0.27 18.71 10.87
C GLY A 197 -0.41 17.71 11.80
N GLU A 198 -0.39 16.44 11.39
CA GLU A 198 -0.98 15.34 12.14
C GLU A 198 -0.16 15.00 13.39
N GLU A 199 -0.84 14.51 14.43
CA GLU A 199 -0.25 13.99 15.65
C GLU A 199 -0.78 12.57 15.91
N GLN A 200 0.13 11.68 16.27
CA GLN A 200 -0.17 10.32 16.70
C GLN A 200 0.42 10.05 18.07
N ILE A 201 -0.34 9.35 18.91
CA ILE A 201 0.06 9.00 20.29
C ILE A 201 0.15 7.49 20.42
N LEU A 202 1.31 6.99 20.83
CA LEU A 202 1.58 5.58 21.14
C LEU A 202 1.60 5.43 22.67
N GLN A 203 0.73 4.57 23.21
CA GLN A 203 0.58 4.37 24.65
C GLN A 203 1.45 3.21 25.12
N VAL A 204 2.56 3.51 25.77
CA VAL A 204 3.47 2.46 26.24
C VAL A 204 3.07 2.01 27.63
N TYR A 205 2.76 0.73 27.79
CA TYR A 205 2.58 0.07 29.08
C TYR A 205 3.36 -1.25 29.09
N THR A 206 4.39 -1.35 29.93
CA THR A 206 5.29 -2.53 29.89
C THR A 206 5.99 -2.83 31.22
N SER A 207 6.33 -4.11 31.44
CA SER A 207 7.14 -4.58 32.58
C SER A 207 8.61 -4.72 32.17
N VAL A 208 9.51 -4.02 32.85
CA VAL A 208 10.94 -3.90 32.50
C VAL A 208 11.75 -5.15 32.87
N VAL A 209 11.19 -6.01 33.71
CA VAL A 209 11.87 -7.20 34.27
C VAL A 209 11.46 -8.48 33.56
N GLU A 210 10.30 -8.52 32.91
CA GLU A 210 9.87 -9.68 32.16
C GLU A 210 10.59 -9.75 30.82
N ASN A 211 11.56 -10.67 30.77
CA ASN A 211 12.17 -11.17 29.55
C ASN A 211 11.47 -12.50 29.15
N GLU A 212 10.16 -12.57 29.34
CA GLU A 212 9.40 -13.73 28.93
C GLU A 212 9.20 -13.69 27.42
N LYS A 213 9.37 -14.88 26.83
CA LYS A 213 9.36 -15.22 25.42
C LYS A 213 7.96 -15.06 24.80
N GLY A 214 7.29 -13.93 25.06
CA GLY A 214 6.18 -13.47 24.27
C GLY A 214 6.74 -12.98 22.95
N VAL A 215 6.88 -13.89 21.99
CA VAL A 215 6.93 -13.51 20.59
C VAL A 215 5.60 -12.80 20.35
N VAL A 216 5.56 -11.47 20.54
CA VAL A 216 4.48 -10.65 20.00
C VAL A 216 4.41 -11.11 18.55
N PRO A 217 3.24 -11.57 18.05
CA PRO A 217 3.11 -12.01 16.67
C PRO A 217 3.66 -10.86 15.88
N PHE A 218 4.84 -11.09 15.31
CA PHE A 218 5.45 -10.08 14.50
C PHE A 218 4.40 -9.84 13.42
N PHE A 219 4.02 -8.59 13.17
CA PHE A 219 3.26 -8.25 11.97
C PHE A 219 4.17 -8.53 10.78
N THR A 220 4.47 -9.81 10.53
CA THR A 220 4.83 -10.31 9.23
C THR A 220 3.57 -10.06 8.44
N GLN A 221 3.50 -8.94 7.73
CA GLN A 221 2.75 -8.93 6.50
C GLN A 221 3.22 -10.19 5.77
N SER A 222 2.31 -11.17 5.66
CA SER A 222 2.51 -12.52 5.13
C SER A 222 3.36 -12.52 3.85
N ASP A 223 3.20 -11.45 3.09
CA ASP A 223 3.80 -11.15 1.81
C ASP A 223 5.33 -11.04 1.83
N CYS A 224 5.96 -10.84 2.99
CA CYS A 224 7.42 -10.67 3.09
C CYS A 224 8.19 -11.98 3.33
N THR A 225 7.47 -13.08 3.61
CA THR A 225 8.10 -14.37 3.99
C THR A 225 8.23 -15.36 2.85
N ILE A 226 7.47 -15.15 1.77
CA ILE A 226 7.44 -16.07 0.63
C ILE A 226 8.48 -15.65 -0.39
N THR A 227 9.53 -16.46 -0.53
CA THR A 227 10.65 -16.20 -1.44
C THR A 227 10.50 -16.85 -2.82
N SER A 228 9.65 -17.87 -2.94
CA SER A 228 9.37 -18.55 -4.22
C SER A 228 8.05 -19.32 -4.17
N GLN A 229 7.30 -19.30 -5.28
CA GLN A 229 6.11 -20.11 -5.50
C GLN A 229 6.14 -20.68 -6.92
N THR A 230 5.56 -21.86 -7.12
CA THR A 230 5.45 -22.51 -8.43
C THR A 230 4.07 -23.13 -8.62
N GLY A 231 3.66 -23.30 -9.88
CA GLY A 231 2.40 -23.95 -10.27
C GLY A 231 1.15 -23.23 -9.74
N SER A 232 0.17 -24.01 -9.28
CA SER A 232 -1.14 -23.53 -8.81
C SER A 232 -1.10 -22.71 -7.51
N ARG A 233 0.05 -22.65 -6.83
CA ARG A 233 0.23 -21.74 -5.69
C ARG A 233 0.54 -20.32 -6.16
N ALA A 234 1.36 -20.21 -7.22
CA ALA A 234 1.79 -18.96 -7.82
C ALA A 234 0.69 -18.30 -8.68
N PHE A 235 -0.06 -19.10 -9.44
CA PHE A 235 -1.12 -18.63 -10.34
C PHE A 235 -2.48 -19.08 -9.82
N LYS A 236 -3.42 -18.15 -9.67
CA LYS A 236 -4.75 -18.41 -9.12
C LYS A 236 -5.73 -18.81 -10.20
N ILE A 237 -5.60 -18.22 -11.38
CA ILE A 237 -6.43 -18.51 -12.55
C ILE A 237 -5.85 -19.76 -13.23
N PRO A 238 -6.59 -20.88 -13.26
CA PRO A 238 -6.18 -22.04 -14.03
C PRO A 238 -5.97 -21.69 -15.50
N LEU A 239 -4.94 -22.27 -16.12
CA LEU A 239 -4.57 -21.98 -17.51
C LEU A 239 -5.74 -22.17 -18.49
N SER A 240 -6.57 -23.19 -18.28
CA SER A 240 -7.76 -23.45 -19.09
C SER A 240 -8.79 -22.33 -19.03
N ILE A 241 -8.97 -21.70 -17.87
CA ILE A 241 -9.87 -20.56 -17.69
C ILE A 241 -9.27 -19.32 -18.34
N ARG A 242 -7.98 -19.06 -18.11
CA ARG A 242 -7.23 -17.96 -18.72
C ARG A 242 -7.33 -17.99 -20.25
N GLN A 243 -7.07 -19.15 -20.87
CA GLN A 243 -7.16 -19.33 -22.33
C GLN A 243 -8.58 -19.08 -22.86
N ARG A 244 -9.62 -19.53 -22.14
CA ARG A 244 -11.02 -19.29 -22.54
C ARG A 244 -11.39 -17.82 -22.46
N ILE A 245 -10.99 -17.13 -21.40
CA ILE A 245 -11.22 -15.69 -21.24
C ILE A 245 -10.49 -14.97 -22.38
N SER A 246 -9.22 -15.28 -22.62
CA SER A 246 -8.45 -14.62 -23.68
C SER A 246 -9.03 -14.83 -25.08
N ALA A 247 -9.42 -16.06 -25.42
CA ALA A 247 -10.08 -16.34 -26.69
C ALA A 247 -11.41 -15.58 -26.86
N THR A 248 -12.09 -15.22 -25.77
CA THR A 248 -13.37 -14.49 -25.81
C THR A 248 -13.17 -12.97 -25.97
N PHE A 249 -12.17 -12.41 -25.27
CA PHE A 249 -11.99 -10.96 -25.15
C PHE A 249 -10.96 -10.35 -26.12
N ASP A 250 -10.04 -11.15 -26.65
CA ASP A 250 -9.07 -10.69 -27.65
C ASP A 250 -9.66 -10.60 -29.06
N THR A 251 -10.74 -11.35 -29.34
CA THR A 251 -11.44 -11.25 -30.63
C THR A 251 -12.26 -9.97 -30.68
N ALA A 252 -12.02 -9.12 -31.68
CA ALA A 252 -12.76 -7.88 -31.89
C ALA A 252 -14.28 -8.15 -31.92
N ASN A 253 -14.98 -7.69 -30.89
CA ASN A 253 -16.41 -7.93 -30.75
C ASN A 253 -17.18 -6.67 -31.15
N ALA A 254 -17.98 -6.75 -32.21
CA ALA A 254 -18.81 -5.65 -32.71
C ALA A 254 -19.80 -5.09 -31.67
N LYS A 255 -20.00 -5.77 -30.54
CA LYS A 255 -20.90 -5.38 -29.45
C LYS A 255 -20.19 -4.72 -28.25
N GLY A 256 -18.91 -4.37 -28.36
CA GLY A 256 -18.13 -3.69 -27.31
C GLY A 256 -17.85 -4.54 -26.07
N LYS A 257 -17.99 -5.87 -26.17
CA LYS A 257 -17.57 -6.83 -25.14
C LYS A 257 -16.19 -7.38 -25.49
N ASP A 258 -15.19 -6.53 -25.41
CA ASP A 258 -13.80 -6.86 -25.68
C ASP A 258 -12.95 -6.65 -24.42
N TRP A 259 -11.64 -6.81 -24.56
CA TRP A 259 -10.66 -6.61 -23.50
C TRP A 259 -10.72 -5.20 -22.88
N GLN A 260 -11.24 -4.18 -23.56
CA GLN A 260 -11.37 -2.82 -23.00
C GLN A 260 -12.43 -2.79 -21.92
N LEU A 261 -13.58 -3.43 -22.16
CA LEU A 261 -14.63 -3.56 -21.15
C LEU A 261 -14.16 -4.41 -19.96
N LEU A 262 -13.35 -5.44 -20.20
CA LEU A 262 -12.71 -6.22 -19.14
C LEU A 262 -11.78 -5.33 -18.30
N ALA A 263 -10.91 -4.54 -18.95
CA ALA A 263 -10.01 -3.61 -18.27
C ALA A 263 -10.78 -2.60 -17.41
N GLN A 264 -11.86 -2.03 -17.95
CA GLN A 264 -12.72 -1.09 -17.23
C GLN A 264 -13.36 -1.72 -15.99
N LYS A 265 -13.86 -2.96 -16.11
CA LYS A 265 -14.50 -3.67 -15.00
C LYS A 265 -13.54 -4.11 -13.91
N LEU A 266 -12.27 -4.30 -14.25
CA LEU A 266 -11.21 -4.62 -13.29
C LEU A 266 -10.46 -3.37 -12.79
N HIS A 267 -10.86 -2.16 -13.23
CA HIS A 267 -10.20 -0.89 -12.90
C HIS A 267 -8.72 -0.81 -13.37
N ILE A 268 -8.43 -1.40 -14.54
CA ILE A 268 -7.12 -1.45 -15.20
C ILE A 268 -7.17 -0.66 -16.53
N ASP A 269 -7.94 0.43 -16.58
CA ASP A 269 -8.31 1.14 -17.80
C ASP A 269 -7.54 2.45 -18.07
N ARG A 270 -6.57 2.81 -17.23
CA ARG A 270 -5.84 4.09 -17.34
C ARG A 270 -5.02 4.30 -18.62
N ASN A 271 -4.44 3.24 -19.17
CA ASN A 271 -3.57 3.31 -20.36
C ASN A 271 -3.88 2.11 -21.27
N LEU A 272 -4.98 2.22 -22.02
CA LEU A 272 -5.44 1.15 -22.92
C LEU A 272 -4.53 0.98 -24.14
N CYS A 273 -3.79 2.02 -24.56
CA CYS A 273 -2.92 1.92 -25.72
C CYS A 273 -1.74 0.96 -25.49
N TYR A 274 -1.25 0.82 -24.24
CA TYR A 274 -0.30 -0.24 -23.88
C TYR A 274 -0.82 -1.64 -24.19
N PHE A 275 -2.05 -1.96 -23.76
CA PHE A 275 -2.63 -3.29 -23.94
C PHE A 275 -2.91 -3.60 -25.41
N ALA A 276 -3.30 -2.60 -26.19
CA ALA A 276 -3.55 -2.75 -27.63
C ALA A 276 -2.30 -3.19 -28.42
N CYS A 277 -1.10 -2.90 -27.91
CA CYS A 277 0.17 -3.34 -28.51
C CYS A 277 0.59 -4.76 -28.13
N GLN A 278 -0.12 -5.42 -27.21
CA GLN A 278 0.22 -6.75 -26.73
C GLN A 278 -0.33 -7.84 -27.66
N GLU A 279 0.34 -8.99 -27.71
CA GLU A 279 -0.15 -10.16 -28.48
C GLU A 279 -1.53 -10.65 -27.97
N SER A 280 -1.75 -10.57 -26.66
CA SER A 280 -3.02 -10.90 -26.01
C SER A 280 -3.30 -9.86 -24.91
N PRO A 281 -4.07 -8.80 -25.22
CA PRO A 281 -4.43 -7.75 -24.25
C PRO A 281 -5.08 -8.32 -22.98
N SER A 282 -6.03 -9.24 -23.14
CA SER A 282 -6.74 -9.85 -22.02
C SER A 282 -5.84 -10.69 -21.11
N SER A 283 -4.87 -11.43 -21.66
CA SER A 283 -3.94 -12.23 -20.85
C SER A 283 -3.07 -11.34 -19.97
N VAL A 284 -2.63 -10.20 -20.50
CA VAL A 284 -1.85 -9.21 -19.74
C VAL A 284 -2.69 -8.57 -18.64
N ILE A 285 -3.94 -8.21 -18.91
CA ILE A 285 -4.90 -7.72 -17.91
C ILE A 285 -5.11 -8.74 -16.78
N LEU A 286 -5.32 -10.01 -17.11
CA LEU A 286 -5.46 -11.08 -16.12
C LEU A 286 -4.19 -11.28 -15.28
N SER A 287 -3.01 -11.05 -15.86
CA SER A 287 -1.74 -11.14 -15.14
C SER A 287 -1.56 -10.00 -14.14
N LEU A 288 -2.00 -8.79 -14.48
CA LEU A 288 -2.07 -7.68 -13.53
C LEU A 288 -3.07 -7.96 -12.42
N TRP A 289 -4.26 -8.43 -12.77
CA TRP A 289 -5.29 -8.78 -11.79
C TRP A 289 -4.78 -9.83 -10.78
N GLU A 290 -4.08 -10.86 -11.23
CA GLU A 290 -3.46 -11.86 -10.33
C GLU A 290 -2.35 -11.25 -9.45
N ALA A 291 -1.64 -10.23 -9.95
CA ALA A 291 -0.60 -9.56 -9.17
C ALA A 291 -1.17 -8.69 -8.04
N GLN A 292 -2.36 -8.10 -8.26
CA GLN A 292 -3.12 -7.36 -7.26
C GLN A 292 -3.70 -8.30 -6.19
N HIS A 293 -4.20 -9.45 -6.62
CA HIS A 293 -4.98 -10.39 -5.82
C HIS A 293 -4.17 -11.65 -5.48
N GLN A 294 -3.39 -11.59 -4.40
CA GLN A 294 -2.54 -12.70 -3.96
C GLN A 294 -3.29 -13.73 -3.10
N ASP A 295 -4.46 -13.36 -2.56
CA ASP A 295 -5.27 -14.19 -1.67
C ASP A 295 -6.33 -14.99 -2.45
N SER A 296 -6.70 -16.16 -1.94
CA SER A 296 -7.60 -17.09 -2.66
C SER A 296 -9.06 -16.64 -2.72
N GLY A 297 -9.48 -15.71 -1.86
CA GLY A 297 -10.85 -15.17 -1.83
C GLY A 297 -11.18 -14.25 -3.01
N ASP A 298 -10.18 -13.91 -3.82
CA ASP A 298 -10.31 -12.86 -4.81
C ASP A 298 -10.93 -13.33 -6.13
N LEU A 299 -10.94 -14.64 -6.43
CA LEU A 299 -11.50 -15.19 -7.67
C LEU A 299 -12.99 -14.84 -7.87
N ASP A 300 -13.73 -14.61 -6.77
CA ASP A 300 -15.12 -14.18 -6.81
C ASP A 300 -15.27 -12.77 -7.40
N SER A 301 -14.27 -11.89 -7.23
CA SER A 301 -14.27 -10.55 -7.84
C SER A 301 -14.16 -10.63 -9.36
N LEU A 302 -13.27 -11.49 -9.87
CA LEU A 302 -13.13 -11.74 -11.31
C LEU A 302 -14.39 -12.39 -11.87
N ALA A 303 -14.97 -13.38 -11.19
CA ALA A 303 -16.21 -14.01 -11.60
C ALA A 303 -17.35 -12.98 -11.68
N SER A 304 -17.48 -12.11 -10.68
CA SER A 304 -18.48 -11.04 -10.65
C SER A 304 -18.31 -10.06 -11.81
N ALA A 305 -17.07 -9.63 -12.10
CA ALA A 305 -16.77 -8.77 -13.24
C ALA A 305 -17.16 -9.42 -14.58
N LEU A 306 -16.84 -10.71 -14.76
CA LEU A 306 -17.21 -11.46 -15.96
C LEU A 306 -18.73 -11.65 -16.11
N GLU A 307 -19.45 -11.88 -15.01
CA GLU A 307 -20.91 -11.95 -15.02
C GLU A 307 -21.55 -10.63 -15.41
N GLU A 308 -21.05 -9.51 -14.88
CA GLU A 308 -21.53 -8.18 -15.27
C GLU A 308 -21.34 -7.93 -16.75
N ILE A 309 -20.18 -8.28 -17.30
CA ILE A 309 -19.92 -8.20 -18.74
C ILE A 309 -20.87 -9.12 -19.53
N GLY A 310 -21.17 -10.31 -19.00
CA GLY A 310 -22.18 -11.23 -19.52
C GLY A 310 -23.57 -10.58 -19.62
N LYS A 311 -23.98 -9.87 -18.55
CA LYS A 311 -25.27 -9.15 -18.43
C LYS A 311 -25.36 -7.92 -19.33
N VAL A 312 -24.25 -7.35 -19.80
CA VAL A 312 -24.21 -6.20 -20.73
C VAL A 312 -24.60 -6.64 -22.17
N GLN A 313 -25.78 -7.21 -22.39
CA GLN A 313 -26.48 -7.36 -23.70
C GLN A 313 -27.92 -7.84 -23.42
N SER A 314 -29.01 -7.23 -23.89
CA SER A 314 -29.27 -6.44 -25.11
C SER A 314 -30.33 -5.35 -24.81
N PRO A 315 -30.42 -4.24 -25.58
CA PRO A 315 -31.60 -3.38 -25.50
C PRO A 315 -32.83 -4.24 -25.76
N ARG A 316 -33.89 -4.07 -24.95
CA ARG A 316 -35.21 -4.66 -25.24
C ARG A 316 -35.54 -4.30 -26.68
N THR A 317 -35.49 -5.28 -27.57
CA THR A 317 -36.27 -5.25 -28.80
C THR A 317 -37.72 -5.20 -28.36
N ALA A 318 -38.23 -3.99 -28.16
CA ALA A 318 -39.65 -3.71 -28.26
C ALA A 318 -39.99 -3.75 -29.76
N THR A 319 -39.97 -4.95 -30.33
CA THR A 319 -40.59 -5.19 -31.63
C THR A 319 -42.09 -5.24 -31.39
N HIS A 320 -42.75 -4.19 -31.87
CA HIS A 320 -44.15 -4.10 -32.24
C HIS A 320 -44.91 -5.43 -32.29
N GLY A 321 -45.88 -5.59 -31.38
CA GLY A 321 -47.13 -6.26 -31.69
C GLY A 321 -48.10 -5.23 -32.28
N CYS A 322 -47.89 -4.85 -33.54
CA CYS A 322 -48.93 -4.19 -34.33
C CYS A 322 -49.90 -5.27 -34.79
N SER A 323 -50.88 -5.61 -33.95
CA SER A 323 -52.06 -6.36 -34.37
C SER A 323 -53.03 -5.38 -35.01
N ARG A 324 -52.86 -5.23 -36.32
CA ARG A 324 -53.83 -4.70 -37.26
C ARG A 324 -54.93 -5.75 -37.40
N GLU A 325 -56.02 -5.61 -36.64
CA GLU A 325 -57.25 -6.37 -36.90
C GLU A 325 -58.07 -5.64 -37.97
N GLU A 326 -58.41 -6.41 -38.98
CA GLU A 326 -59.18 -6.03 -40.14
C GLU A 326 -60.64 -5.78 -39.77
N ARG A 327 -61.26 -4.92 -40.58
CA ARG A 327 -62.69 -4.64 -40.63
C ARG A 327 -63.47 -5.94 -40.79
N ASP A 328 -64.50 -6.08 -39.97
CA ASP A 328 -65.73 -6.75 -40.37
C ASP A 328 -66.96 -5.94 -39.92
N SER A 329 -68.05 -6.23 -40.60
CA SER A 329 -69.10 -5.29 -41.00
C SER A 329 -70.28 -5.20 -40.03
N GLU A 330 -71.10 -4.16 -40.24
CA GLU A 330 -72.52 -4.00 -39.83
C GLU A 330 -72.86 -3.87 -38.33
N PHE A 331 -73.43 -2.72 -37.94
CA PHE A 331 -74.85 -2.59 -37.55
C PHE A 331 -75.14 -1.14 -37.09
N THR A 332 -76.04 -0.47 -37.83
CA THR A 332 -76.87 0.66 -37.35
C THR A 332 -77.78 0.17 -36.21
N PRO A 333 -78.24 1.01 -35.25
CA PRO A 333 -79.24 2.04 -35.57
C PRO A 333 -79.24 3.34 -34.72
N LEU A 334 -79.82 4.37 -35.35
CA LEU A 334 -80.77 5.39 -34.84
C LEU A 334 -80.51 6.10 -33.51
N GLY A 335 -80.43 7.43 -33.60
CA GLY A 335 -80.57 8.39 -32.50
C GLY A 335 -80.14 9.77 -32.93
#